data_AF-A0A1I7U3E2-F1
#
_entry.id   AF-A0A1I7U3E2-F1
#
_cell.length_a   1.000
_cell.length_b   1.000
_cell.length_c   1.000
_cell.angle_alpha   90.00
_cell.angle_beta   90.00
_cell.angle_gamma   90.00
#
_symmetry.space_group_name_H-M   'P 1'
#
loop_
_entity.id
_entity.type
_entity.pdbx_description
1 polymer ?
#
loop_
_entity_poly.entity_id
_entity_poly.type
_entity_poly.pdbx_seq_one_letter_code
_entity_poly.pdbx_strand_id
1 'polypeptide(L)'
;MLRWFHVEDEKTFLFGIRFQNRNLVTFFALVQLVVASVSFAQHIYSVALFNKVQECIANYLDGGYMRCLWCFTQIIALALTIWTTLCIPKPHPLLLWPMLIIQNAYCFGLVILTIATADKLLVALFHPVNAHLNLMILYFGVGTSINHFFDYILWHYYWFEEFQYIGRTGKHVIPFWV
;
A
#
# COMPACT_ATOMS: atom_id res chain seq x y z
N MET A 1 -2.38 -32.29 -1.25
CA MET A 1 -1.53 -31.28 -0.57
C MET A 1 -2.43 -30.17 -0.06
N LEU A 2 -2.55 -30.00 1.26
CA LEU A 2 -3.33 -28.91 1.87
C LEU A 2 -2.60 -27.58 1.59
N ARG A 3 -3.07 -26.84 0.59
CA ARG A 3 -2.54 -25.51 0.23
C ARG A 3 -3.16 -24.50 1.20
N TRP A 4 -2.46 -24.19 2.28
CA TRP A 4 -2.93 -23.31 3.36
C TRP A 4 -3.05 -21.83 2.97
N PHE A 5 -2.42 -21.45 1.86
CA PHE A 5 -2.44 -20.11 1.29
C PHE A 5 -2.53 -20.22 -0.23
N HIS A 6 -3.58 -19.64 -0.81
CA HIS A 6 -3.76 -19.55 -2.26
C HIS A 6 -4.55 -18.28 -2.59
N VAL A 7 -4.01 -17.44 -3.47
CA VAL A 7 -4.71 -16.26 -3.98
C VAL A 7 -5.17 -16.59 -5.40
N GLU A 8 -6.48 -16.58 -5.60
CA GLU A 8 -7.13 -16.59 -6.91
C GLU A 8 -7.61 -15.18 -7.23
N ASP A 9 -7.94 -14.91 -8.50
CA ASP A 9 -8.34 -13.58 -8.95
C ASP A 9 -9.64 -13.08 -8.27
N GLU A 10 -10.60 -13.97 -8.02
CA GLU A 10 -11.85 -13.62 -7.32
C GLU A 10 -11.71 -13.66 -5.78
N LYS A 11 -10.97 -14.65 -5.26
CA LYS A 11 -10.98 -15.01 -3.83
C LYS A 11 -9.59 -15.36 -3.33
N THR A 12 -9.29 -14.93 -2.11
CA THR A 12 -8.09 -15.31 -1.37
C THR A 12 -8.45 -16.35 -0.32
N PHE A 13 -7.71 -17.46 -0.32
CA PHE A 13 -7.79 -18.52 0.68
C PHE A 13 -6.65 -18.34 1.68
N LEU A 14 -7.00 -18.01 2.91
CA LEU A 14 -6.08 -17.82 4.04
C LEU A 14 -6.49 -18.75 5.17
N PHE A 15 -5.61 -19.70 5.53
CA PHE A 15 -5.83 -20.63 6.65
C PHE A 15 -7.17 -21.39 6.57
N GLY A 16 -7.62 -21.72 5.36
CA GLY A 16 -8.91 -22.41 5.12
C GLY A 16 -10.13 -21.48 5.09
N ILE A 17 -9.97 -20.19 5.34
CA ILE A 17 -11.02 -19.17 5.25
C ILE A 17 -11.00 -18.54 3.84
N ARG A 18 -12.19 -18.38 3.26
CA ARG A 18 -12.38 -17.75 1.93
C ARG A 18 -12.73 -16.27 2.11
N PHE A 19 -11.88 -15.40 1.59
CA PHE A 19 -12.13 -13.96 1.55
C PHE A 19 -12.32 -13.51 0.11
N GLN A 20 -13.34 -12.70 -0.14
CA GLN A 20 -13.47 -12.03 -1.44
C GLN A 20 -12.39 -10.96 -1.57
N ASN A 21 -11.69 -10.93 -2.70
CA ASN A 21 -10.61 -9.96 -2.91
C ASN A 21 -11.12 -8.52 -2.81
N ARG A 22 -12.35 -8.25 -3.27
CA ARG A 22 -13.02 -6.95 -3.08
C ARG A 22 -13.04 -6.51 -1.61
N ASN A 23 -13.44 -7.39 -0.69
CA ASN A 23 -13.52 -7.06 0.74
C ASN A 23 -12.14 -6.87 1.36
N LEU A 24 -11.15 -7.67 0.94
CA LEU A 24 -9.76 -7.51 1.40
C LEU A 24 -9.17 -6.18 0.91
N VAL A 25 -9.36 -5.84 -0.36
CA VAL A 25 -8.90 -4.56 -0.93
C VAL A 25 -9.53 -3.39 -0.19
N THR A 26 -10.85 -3.42 0.04
CA THR A 26 -11.52 -2.36 0.82
C THR A 26 -10.99 -2.29 2.26
N PHE A 27 -10.79 -3.42 2.93
CA PHE A 27 -10.27 -3.46 4.28
C PHE A 27 -8.86 -2.87 4.38
N PHE A 28 -7.93 -3.32 3.53
CA PHE A 28 -6.57 -2.80 3.51
C PHE A 28 -6.53 -1.32 3.10
N ALA A 29 -7.37 -0.91 2.15
CA ALA A 29 -7.48 0.50 1.76
C ALA A 29 -7.99 1.38 2.92
N LEU A 30 -8.96 0.91 3.71
CA LEU A 30 -9.44 1.63 4.90
C LEU A 30 -8.35 1.77 5.96
N VAL A 31 -7.62 0.68 6.25
CA VAL A 31 -6.52 0.70 7.22
C VAL A 31 -5.42 1.65 6.76
N GLN A 32 -5.00 1.57 5.49
CA GLN A 32 -4.00 2.50 4.94
C GLN A 32 -4.50 3.94 4.91
N LEU A 33 -5.80 4.19 4.70
CA LEU A 33 -6.36 5.54 4.71
C LEU A 33 -6.20 6.18 6.09
N VAL A 34 -6.42 5.42 7.16
CA VAL A 34 -6.20 5.89 8.53
C VAL A 34 -4.72 6.22 8.74
N VAL A 35 -3.80 5.33 8.36
CA VAL A 35 -2.36 5.54 8.49
C VAL A 35 -1.89 6.77 7.70
N ALA A 36 -2.34 6.90 6.44
CA ALA A 36 -2.01 8.03 5.58
C ALA A 36 -2.58 9.34 6.13
N SER A 37 -3.80 9.33 6.68
CA SER A 37 -4.44 10.51 7.29
C SER A 37 -3.70 10.97 8.55
N VAL A 38 -3.30 10.04 9.42
CA VAL A 38 -2.50 10.36 10.62
C VAL A 38 -1.15 10.94 10.20
N SER A 39 -0.47 10.30 9.24
CA SER A 39 0.80 10.81 8.69
C SER A 39 0.60 12.22 8.10
N PHE A 40 -0.43 12.45 7.30
CA PHE A 40 -0.71 13.77 6.71
C PHE A 40 -1.02 14.83 7.77
N ALA A 41 -1.81 14.50 8.80
CA ALA A 41 -2.12 15.39 9.91
C ALA A 41 -0.86 15.82 10.67
N GLN A 42 0.11 14.92 10.87
CA GLN A 42 1.42 15.26 11.45
C GLN A 42 2.16 16.32 10.60
N HIS A 43 2.09 16.21 9.27
CA HIS A 43 2.69 17.20 8.38
C HIS A 43 1.97 18.54 8.48
N ILE A 44 0.63 18.57 8.43
CA ILE A 44 -0.16 19.81 8.57
C ILE A 44 0.16 20.51 9.89
N TYR A 45 0.19 19.76 11.01
CA TYR A 45 0.48 20.33 12.32
C TYR A 45 1.88 20.96 12.36
N SER A 46 2.87 20.30 11.76
CA SER A 46 4.23 20.86 11.65
C SER A 46 4.25 22.17 10.84
N VAL A 47 3.50 22.26 9.73
CA VAL A 47 3.43 23.49 8.94
C VAL A 47 2.72 24.61 9.69
N ALA A 48 1.57 24.30 10.31
CA ALA A 48 0.73 25.29 10.98
C ALA A 48 1.41 25.92 12.20
N LEU A 49 2.17 25.14 12.96
CA LEU A 49 2.81 25.61 14.19
C LEU A 49 4.14 26.34 13.93
N PHE A 50 4.93 25.88 12.96
CA PHE A 50 6.29 26.37 12.75
C PHE A 50 6.46 27.22 11.48
N ASN A 51 5.39 27.40 10.67
CA ASN A 51 5.42 28.05 9.34
C ASN A 51 6.54 27.51 8.41
N LYS A 52 7.05 26.32 8.71
CA LYS A 52 8.15 25.65 8.03
C LYS A 52 7.84 24.17 7.97
N VAL A 53 7.89 23.60 6.76
CA VAL A 53 7.86 22.14 6.55
C VAL A 53 9.15 21.48 7.08
N GLN A 54 10.17 22.29 7.39
CA GLN A 54 11.53 21.84 7.63
C GLN A 54 11.82 21.26 9.03
N GLU A 55 10.96 21.49 10.03
CA GLU A 55 11.20 21.02 11.42
C GLU A 55 10.55 19.66 11.73
N CYS A 56 9.82 19.06 10.77
CA CYS A 56 9.31 17.72 10.97
C CYS A 56 10.48 16.72 10.98
N ILE A 57 10.47 15.74 11.91
CA ILE A 57 11.47 14.64 11.96
C ILE A 57 11.61 13.95 10.58
N ALA A 58 10.54 13.89 9.80
CA ALA A 58 10.53 13.34 8.45
C ALA A 58 11.29 14.18 7.39
N ASN A 59 11.55 15.46 7.65
CA ASN A 59 12.34 16.31 6.75
C ASN A 59 13.85 16.00 6.81
N TYR A 60 14.35 15.53 7.97
CA TYR A 60 15.75 15.12 8.12
C TYR A 60 16.09 13.78 7.45
N LEU A 61 15.09 12.94 7.13
CA LEU A 61 15.29 11.65 6.45
C LEU A 61 14.91 11.66 4.96
N ASP A 62 13.79 12.28 4.57
CA ASP A 62 13.16 12.03 3.25
C ASP A 62 12.79 13.30 2.45
N GLY A 63 13.19 14.50 2.88
CA GLY A 63 12.88 15.74 2.15
C GLY A 63 11.40 16.15 2.20
N GLY A 64 10.75 16.04 3.37
CA GLY A 64 9.55 16.74 3.85
C GLY A 64 8.39 16.98 2.86
N TYR A 65 8.59 17.86 1.90
CA TYR A 65 7.62 18.18 0.84
C TYR A 65 7.25 16.97 -0.03
N MET A 66 8.20 16.08 -0.36
CA MET A 66 7.91 14.88 -1.15
C MET A 66 6.98 13.90 -0.41
N ARG A 67 7.16 13.77 0.91
CA ARG A 67 6.36 12.88 1.74
C ARG A 67 4.95 13.44 2.00
N CYS A 68 4.82 14.76 2.15
CA CYS A 68 3.52 15.42 2.24
C CYS A 68 2.70 15.24 0.96
N LEU A 69 3.33 15.48 -0.21
CA LEU A 69 2.71 15.26 -1.51
C LEU A 69 2.32 13.79 -1.70
N TRP A 70 3.18 12.86 -1.28
CA TRP A 70 2.89 11.42 -1.29
C TRP A 70 1.67 11.05 -0.44
N CYS A 71 1.59 11.55 0.80
CA CYS A 71 0.44 11.26 1.65
C CYS A 71 -0.86 11.80 1.05
N PHE A 72 -0.82 12.98 0.42
CA PHE A 72 -1.97 13.56 -0.25
C PHE A 72 -2.43 12.73 -1.46
N THR A 73 -1.51 12.34 -2.35
CA THR A 73 -1.84 11.49 -3.50
C THR A 73 -2.31 10.10 -3.08
N GLN A 74 -1.71 9.52 -2.04
CA GLN A 74 -2.15 8.25 -1.45
C GLN A 74 -3.58 8.33 -0.91
N ILE A 75 -3.93 9.39 -0.17
CA ILE A 75 -5.29 9.58 0.36
C ILE A 75 -6.31 9.64 -0.78
N ILE A 76 -6.01 10.36 -1.85
CA ILE A 76 -6.90 10.44 -3.02
C ILE A 76 -7.07 9.08 -3.69
N ALA A 77 -5.97 8.35 -3.94
CA ALA A 77 -6.02 7.03 -4.56
C ALA A 77 -6.79 6.01 -3.72
N LEU A 78 -6.62 6.05 -2.40
CA LEU A 78 -7.35 5.21 -1.45
C LEU A 78 -8.84 5.55 -1.41
N ALA A 79 -9.18 6.84 -1.35
CA ALA A 79 -10.57 7.29 -1.36
C ALA A 79 -11.30 6.86 -2.64
N LEU A 80 -10.66 7.01 -3.80
CA LEU A 80 -11.18 6.53 -5.08
C LEU A 80 -11.38 5.02 -5.10
N THR A 81 -10.46 4.25 -4.53
CA THR A 81 -10.55 2.79 -4.46
C THR A 81 -11.68 2.34 -3.53
N ILE A 82 -11.80 2.95 -2.36
CA ILE A 82 -12.89 2.66 -1.41
C ILE A 82 -14.24 3.01 -2.05
N TRP A 83 -14.35 4.17 -2.68
CA TRP A 83 -15.56 4.58 -3.40
C TRP A 83 -15.92 3.57 -4.50
N THR A 84 -14.93 3.20 -5.32
CA THR A 84 -15.12 2.26 -6.43
C THR A 84 -15.57 0.89 -5.93
N THR A 85 -14.93 0.38 -4.89
CA THR A 85 -15.23 -0.94 -4.31
C THR A 85 -16.53 -0.97 -3.50
N LEU A 86 -17.02 0.14 -2.94
CA LEU A 86 -18.28 0.15 -2.19
C LEU A 86 -19.48 0.55 -3.04
N CYS A 87 -19.35 1.60 -3.85
CA CYS A 87 -20.48 2.22 -4.54
C CYS A 87 -20.74 1.63 -5.93
N ILE A 88 -19.75 0.98 -6.56
CA ILE A 88 -19.86 0.50 -7.94
C ILE A 88 -19.80 -1.04 -7.95
N PRO A 89 -20.92 -1.74 -8.23
CA PRO A 89 -20.94 -3.20 -8.24
C PRO A 89 -20.07 -3.84 -9.33
N LYS A 90 -19.80 -3.08 -10.40
CA LYS A 90 -19.21 -3.53 -11.66
C LYS A 90 -18.25 -2.45 -12.19
N PRO A 91 -17.17 -2.16 -11.48
CA PRO A 91 -16.31 -1.01 -11.77
C PRO A 91 -15.61 -1.13 -13.12
N HIS A 92 -15.25 0.02 -13.68
CA HIS A 92 -14.34 0.06 -14.83
C HIS A 92 -12.90 -0.13 -14.31
N PRO A 93 -12.09 -1.05 -14.89
CA PRO A 93 -10.75 -1.36 -14.36
C PRO A 93 -9.82 -0.15 -14.25
N LEU A 94 -9.97 0.84 -15.14
CA LEU A 94 -9.23 2.12 -15.08
C LEU A 94 -9.41 2.90 -13.76
N LEU A 95 -10.50 2.71 -13.03
CA LEU A 95 -10.70 3.39 -11.74
C LEU A 95 -9.75 2.88 -10.65
N LEU A 96 -9.18 1.69 -10.82
CA LEU A 96 -8.19 1.09 -9.90
C LEU A 96 -6.76 1.53 -10.22
N TRP A 97 -6.51 2.14 -11.38
CA TRP A 97 -5.18 2.54 -11.83
C TRP A 97 -4.44 3.48 -10.89
N PRO A 98 -5.05 4.57 -10.36
CA PRO A 98 -4.35 5.46 -9.46
C PRO A 98 -3.79 4.72 -8.24
N MET A 99 -4.55 3.76 -7.72
CA MET A 99 -4.14 2.97 -6.57
C MET A 99 -3.07 1.95 -6.92
N LEU A 100 -3.17 1.28 -8.07
CA LEU A 100 -2.13 0.36 -8.56
C LEU A 100 -0.79 1.09 -8.71
N ILE A 101 -0.76 2.23 -9.39
CA ILE A 101 0.47 2.99 -9.61
C ILE A 101 1.10 3.41 -8.28
N ILE A 102 0.30 4.01 -7.40
CA ILE A 102 0.78 4.53 -6.13
C ILE A 102 1.24 3.40 -5.19
N GLN A 103 0.49 2.29 -5.10
CA GLN A 103 0.86 1.17 -4.23
C GLN A 103 2.10 0.42 -4.73
N ASN A 104 2.25 0.24 -6.05
CA ASN A 104 3.46 -0.37 -6.63
C ASN A 104 4.69 0.51 -6.39
N ALA A 105 4.57 1.82 -6.62
CA ALA A 105 5.63 2.77 -6.35
C ALA A 105 5.97 2.84 -4.84
N TYR A 106 4.98 2.70 -3.96
CA TYR A 106 5.21 2.60 -2.50
C TYR A 106 6.01 1.35 -2.14
N CYS A 107 5.60 0.18 -2.65
CA CYS A 107 6.29 -1.08 -2.36
C CYS A 107 7.72 -1.06 -2.90
N PHE A 108 7.92 -0.53 -4.11
CA PHE A 108 9.26 -0.33 -4.68
C PHE A 108 10.13 0.58 -3.81
N GLY A 109 9.58 1.70 -3.32
CA GLY A 109 10.27 2.59 -2.38
C GLY A 109 10.68 1.88 -1.08
N LEU A 110 9.81 1.05 -0.51
CA LEU A 110 10.12 0.26 0.69
C LEU A 110 11.23 -0.77 0.45
N VAL A 111 11.28 -1.39 -0.74
CA VAL A 111 12.37 -2.29 -1.13
C VAL A 111 13.69 -1.53 -1.24
N ILE A 112 13.71 -0.37 -1.89
CA ILE A 112 14.91 0.48 -1.97
C ILE A 112 15.40 0.86 -0.57
N LEU A 113 14.48 1.28 0.31
CA LEU A 113 14.83 1.65 1.69
C LEU A 113 15.38 0.45 2.47
N THR A 114 14.82 -0.74 2.26
CA THR A 114 15.32 -1.99 2.85
C THR A 114 16.75 -2.29 2.38
N ILE A 115 17.03 -2.13 1.09
CA ILE A 115 18.38 -2.34 0.53
C ILE A 115 19.36 -1.28 1.07
N ALA A 116 18.94 -0.01 1.09
CA ALA A 116 19.76 1.10 1.57
C ALA A 116 20.10 1.02 3.06
N THR A 117 19.32 0.26 3.84
CA THR A 117 19.53 0.04 5.28
C THR A 117 19.99 -1.39 5.59
N ALA A 118 20.28 -2.21 4.59
CA ALA A 118 20.61 -3.62 4.76
C ALA A 118 21.88 -3.85 5.57
N ASP A 119 22.89 -3.00 5.39
CA ASP A 119 24.14 -3.02 6.16
C ASP A 119 23.87 -2.80 7.66
N LYS A 120 23.10 -1.78 8.00
CA LYS A 120 22.71 -1.46 9.38
C LYS A 120 21.80 -2.52 9.99
N LEU A 121 20.91 -3.09 9.17
CA LEU A 121 20.03 -4.19 9.56
C LEU A 121 20.82 -5.45 9.91
N LEU A 122 21.82 -5.80 9.09
CA LEU A 122 22.68 -6.96 9.35
C LEU A 122 23.49 -6.78 10.63
N VAL A 123 24.07 -5.60 10.85
CA VAL A 123 24.79 -5.30 12.10
C VAL A 123 23.85 -5.40 13.31
N ALA A 124 22.60 -4.93 13.18
CA ALA A 124 21.60 -5.04 14.23
C ALA A 124 21.16 -6.48 14.52
N LEU A 125 21.23 -7.39 13.54
CA LEU A 125 20.90 -8.81 13.72
C LEU A 125 22.05 -9.60 14.35
N PHE A 126 23.30 -9.25 14.06
CA PHE A 126 24.48 -9.99 14.53
C PHE A 126 25.03 -9.50 15.87
N HIS A 127 24.74 -8.27 16.28
CA HIS A 127 25.13 -7.75 17.59
C HIS A 127 23.91 -7.51 18.50
N PRO A 128 24.04 -7.70 19.83
CA PRO A 128 22.99 -7.33 20.77
C PRO A 128 22.83 -5.80 20.80
N VAL A 129 21.95 -5.28 19.94
CA VAL A 129 21.54 -3.86 19.92
C VAL A 129 20.34 -3.61 20.84
N ASN A 130 20.15 -2.33 21.17
CA ASN A 130 19.04 -1.82 21.98
C ASN A 130 17.69 -2.41 21.55
N ALA A 131 16.91 -2.91 22.51
CA ALA A 131 15.58 -3.49 22.27
C ALA A 131 14.64 -2.55 21.49
N HIS A 132 14.78 -1.23 21.69
CA HIS A 132 14.01 -0.22 20.95
C HIS A 132 14.31 -0.22 19.44
N LEU A 133 15.57 -0.40 19.04
CA LEU A 133 15.96 -0.46 17.63
C LEU A 133 15.40 -1.73 16.97
N ASN A 134 15.48 -2.87 17.66
CA ASN A 134 14.92 -4.13 17.18
C ASN A 134 13.40 -4.06 16.98
N LEU A 135 12.70 -3.34 17.87
CA LEU A 135 11.26 -3.11 17.74
C LEU A 135 10.92 -2.25 16.51
N MET A 136 11.68 -1.19 16.23
CA MET A 136 11.48 -0.35 15.05
C MET A 136 11.73 -1.12 13.75
N ILE A 137 12.78 -1.94 13.72
CA ILE A 137 13.08 -2.85 12.62
C ILE A 137 11.92 -3.82 12.38
N LEU A 138 11.37 -4.41 13.46
CA LEU A 138 10.23 -5.31 13.37
C LEU A 138 9.00 -4.60 12.78
N TYR A 139 8.67 -3.40 13.26
CA TYR A 139 7.55 -2.62 12.72
C TYR A 139 7.75 -2.29 11.24
N PHE A 140 8.96 -1.93 10.83
CA PHE A 140 9.29 -1.70 9.43
C PHE A 140 9.12 -2.98 8.60
N GLY A 141 9.68 -4.11 9.03
CA GLY A 141 9.58 -5.38 8.30
C GLY A 141 8.15 -5.90 8.17
N VAL A 142 7.36 -5.83 9.24
CA VAL A 142 5.93 -6.19 9.22
C VAL A 142 5.15 -5.24 8.31
N GLY A 143 5.38 -3.93 8.42
CA GLY A 143 4.74 -2.93 7.56
C GLY A 143 5.06 -3.16 6.07
N THR A 144 6.33 -3.40 5.73
CA THR A 144 6.76 -3.69 4.36
C THR A 144 6.11 -4.97 3.83
N SER A 145 6.03 -6.01 4.64
CA SER A 145 5.40 -7.29 4.26
C SER A 145 3.90 -7.14 4.02
N ILE A 146 3.18 -6.43 4.89
CA ILE A 146 1.75 -6.16 4.73
C ILE A 146 1.48 -5.35 3.47
N ASN A 147 2.32 -4.35 3.16
CA ASN A 147 2.15 -3.55 1.95
C ASN A 147 2.34 -4.36 0.66
N HIS A 148 3.33 -5.24 0.61
CA HIS A 148 3.50 -6.15 -0.53
C HIS A 148 2.35 -7.15 -0.64
N PHE A 149 1.85 -7.65 0.48
CA PHE A 149 0.71 -8.54 0.48
C PHE A 149 -0.56 -7.86 -0.04
N PHE A 150 -0.79 -6.61 0.37
CA PHE A 150 -1.91 -5.83 -0.15
C PHE A 150 -1.76 -5.52 -1.64
N ASP A 151 -0.57 -5.13 -2.11
CA ASP A 151 -0.30 -4.89 -3.53
C ASP A 151 -0.57 -6.15 -4.38
N TYR A 152 -0.16 -7.31 -3.87
CA TYR A 152 -0.45 -8.59 -4.51
C TYR A 152 -1.96 -8.88 -4.63
N ILE A 153 -2.74 -8.66 -3.57
CA ILE A 153 -4.20 -8.81 -3.61
C ILE A 153 -4.83 -7.80 -4.57
N LEU A 154 -4.34 -6.55 -4.57
CA LEU A 154 -4.84 -5.48 -5.43
C LEU A 154 -4.66 -5.83 -6.91
N TRP A 155 -3.52 -6.40 -7.29
CA TRP A 155 -3.26 -6.91 -8.63
C TRP A 155 -4.21 -8.03 -9.03
N HIS A 156 -4.42 -9.02 -8.17
CA HIS A 156 -5.36 -10.11 -8.42
C HIS A 156 -6.80 -9.61 -8.58
N TYR A 157 -7.21 -8.64 -7.77
CA TYR A 157 -8.51 -7.99 -7.91
C TYR A 157 -8.63 -7.21 -9.22
N TYR A 158 -7.58 -6.51 -9.65
CA TYR A 158 -7.56 -5.80 -10.93
C TYR A 158 -7.72 -6.76 -12.12
N TRP A 159 -6.96 -7.86 -12.17
CA TRP A 159 -7.06 -8.83 -13.26
C TRP A 159 -8.44 -9.49 -13.32
N PHE A 160 -9.05 -9.76 -12.16
CA PHE A 160 -10.42 -10.24 -12.09
C PHE A 160 -11.42 -9.25 -12.73
N GLU A 161 -11.35 -7.98 -12.35
CA GLU A 161 -12.23 -6.94 -12.90
C GLU A 161 -11.99 -6.70 -14.38
N GLU A 162 -10.74 -6.76 -14.85
CA GLU A 162 -10.37 -6.68 -16.26
C GLU A 162 -10.98 -7.84 -17.07
N PHE A 163 -10.81 -9.07 -16.59
CA PHE A 163 -11.41 -10.25 -17.21
C PHE A 163 -12.94 -10.15 -17.25
N GLN A 164 -13.57 -9.75 -16.15
CA GLN A 164 -15.02 -9.54 -16.11
C GLN A 164 -15.49 -8.42 -17.05
N TYR A 165 -14.71 -7.34 -17.19
CA TYR A 165 -15.04 -6.23 -18.07
C TYR A 165 -14.98 -6.65 -19.55
N ILE A 166 -13.91 -7.35 -19.94
CA ILE A 166 -13.74 -7.90 -21.29
C ILE A 166 -14.88 -8.88 -21.59
N GLY A 167 -15.18 -9.80 -20.67
CA GLY A 167 -16.27 -10.77 -20.83
C GLY A 167 -17.65 -10.13 -20.99
N ARG A 168 -17.89 -8.97 -20.37
CA ARG A 168 -19.17 -8.24 -20.46
C ARG A 168 -19.30 -7.35 -21.70
N THR A 169 -18.22 -6.70 -22.10
CA THR A 169 -18.26 -5.63 -23.12
C THR A 169 -17.65 -6.04 -24.47
N GLY A 170 -16.87 -7.12 -24.50
CA GLY A 170 -16.06 -7.51 -25.65
C GLY A 170 -14.93 -6.53 -26.00
N LYS A 171 -14.73 -5.48 -25.18
CA LYS A 171 -13.70 -4.45 -25.40
C LYS A 171 -12.48 -4.75 -24.55
N HIS A 172 -11.30 -4.69 -25.16
CA HIS A 172 -10.05 -4.71 -24.42
C HIS A 172 -9.87 -3.41 -23.65
N VAL A 173 -9.42 -3.52 -22.41
CA VAL A 173 -8.94 -2.39 -21.61
C VAL A 173 -7.52 -2.07 -22.08
N ILE A 174 -7.12 -0.80 -22.00
CA ILE A 174 -5.72 -0.41 -22.24
C ILE A 174 -4.87 -1.22 -21.26
N PRO A 175 -3.86 -1.98 -21.74
CA PRO A 175 -3.02 -2.76 -20.84
C PRO A 175 -2.28 -1.80 -19.92
N PHE A 176 -2.19 -2.13 -18.63
CA PHE A 176 -1.40 -1.35 -17.68
C PHE A 176 0.12 -1.33 -18.03
N TRP A 177 0.57 -2.23 -18.90
CA TRP A 177 1.98 -2.44 -19.28
C TRP A 177 2.41 -1.72 -20.58
N VAL A 178 1.61 -0.78 -21.10
CA VAL A 178 1.97 0.00 -22.31
C VAL A 178 2.74 1.26 -21.95
#